data_AF-A0A1F9YMC5-F1
#
_entry.id   AF-A0A1F9YMC5-F1
#
_cell.length_a   1.000
_cell.length_b   1.000
_cell.length_c   1.000
_cell.angle_alpha   90.00
_cell.angle_beta   90.00
_cell.angle_gamma   90.00
#
_symmetry.space_group_name_H-M   'P 1'
#
loop_
_entity.id
_entity.type
_entity.pdbx_description
1 polymer ?
#
loop_
_entity_poly.entity_id
_entity_poly.type
_entity_poly.pdbx_seq_one_letter_code
_entity_poly.pdbx_strand_id
1 'polypeptide(L)'
;MPQKGREVEMKSTMMALALALTASAAFGAGEPAPAAGQIQALRAEVKRDEGALSAGWKAARAERGVLLGQQKAELAKIKAGPGTRAEKKAARQAVRRKFALLIKEARVKRQAERSSLRMAMKSKKNQILRLRAKP
;
A
#
# COMPACT_ATOMS: atom_id res chain seq x y z
N MET A 1 15.15 55.43 -29.48
CA MET A 1 13.70 55.18 -29.52
C MET A 1 13.41 53.71 -29.87
N PRO A 2 13.28 52.79 -28.91
CA PRO A 2 12.72 51.46 -29.18
C PRO A 2 11.54 51.17 -28.25
N GLN A 3 10.37 51.76 -28.51
CA GLN A 3 9.13 51.44 -27.76
C GLN A 3 8.22 50.44 -28.48
N LYS A 4 8.46 50.13 -29.76
CA LYS A 4 7.59 49.25 -30.56
C LYS A 4 7.77 47.74 -30.31
N GLY A 5 8.88 47.30 -29.69
CA GLY A 5 9.15 45.87 -29.47
C GLY A 5 8.43 45.25 -28.26
N ARG A 6 8.32 45.99 -27.15
CA ARG A 6 7.74 45.49 -25.90
C ARG A 6 6.22 45.35 -25.95
N GLU A 7 5.53 46.18 -26.71
CA GLU A 7 4.07 46.08 -26.86
C GLU A 7 3.64 44.83 -27.63
N VAL A 8 4.45 44.37 -28.58
CA VAL A 8 4.14 43.16 -29.38
C VAL A 8 4.36 41.90 -28.56
N GLU A 9 5.43 41.84 -27.75
CA GLU A 9 5.63 40.77 -26.77
C GLU A 9 4.54 40.75 -25.68
N MET A 10 4.11 41.91 -25.19
CA MET A 10 3.07 41.99 -24.17
C MET A 10 1.69 41.57 -24.71
N LYS A 11 1.39 41.89 -25.97
CA LYS A 11 0.16 41.42 -26.65
C LYS A 11 0.22 39.92 -26.97
N SER A 12 1.38 39.38 -27.35
CA SER A 12 1.53 37.94 -27.61
C SER A 12 1.46 37.11 -26.34
N THR A 13 2.04 37.60 -25.23
CA THR A 13 1.95 36.96 -23.91
C THR A 13 0.55 37.05 -23.32
N MET A 14 -0.16 38.17 -23.48
CA MET A 14 -1.57 38.29 -23.08
C MET A 14 -2.49 37.39 -23.93
N MET A 15 -2.24 37.26 -25.24
CA MET A 15 -2.95 36.28 -26.07
C MET A 15 -2.60 34.84 -25.70
N ALA A 16 -1.35 34.52 -25.37
CA ALA A 16 -0.97 33.20 -24.88
C ALA A 16 -1.58 32.87 -23.51
N LEU A 17 -1.71 33.86 -22.61
CA LEU A 17 -2.41 33.73 -21.34
C LEU A 17 -3.92 33.56 -21.54
N ALA A 18 -4.52 34.33 -22.44
CA ALA A 18 -5.93 34.17 -22.81
C ALA A 18 -6.20 32.82 -23.49
N LEU A 19 -5.29 32.33 -24.34
CA LEU A 19 -5.38 31.01 -24.95
C LEU A 19 -5.13 29.88 -23.93
N ALA A 20 -4.27 30.08 -22.93
CA ALA A 20 -4.07 29.12 -21.84
C ALA A 20 -5.25 29.07 -20.86
N LEU A 21 -5.86 30.23 -20.58
CA LEU A 21 -7.06 30.36 -19.75
C LEU A 21 -8.31 29.83 -20.48
N THR A 22 -8.39 29.99 -21.81
CA THR A 22 -9.49 29.41 -22.62
C THR A 22 -9.24 27.96 -23.01
N ALA A 23 -8.01 27.48 -23.10
CA ALA A 23 -7.71 26.04 -23.21
C ALA A 23 -8.12 25.29 -21.93
N SER A 24 -8.04 25.95 -20.77
CA SER A 24 -8.59 25.44 -19.51
C SER A 24 -10.14 25.46 -19.48
N ALA A 25 -10.78 26.21 -20.39
CA ALA A 25 -12.24 26.25 -20.55
C ALA A 25 -12.76 25.42 -21.75
N ALA A 26 -11.88 25.05 -22.69
CA ALA A 26 -12.21 24.30 -23.91
C ALA A 26 -11.83 22.82 -23.85
N PHE A 27 -11.04 22.39 -22.86
CA PHE A 27 -11.19 21.03 -22.36
C PHE A 27 -12.47 20.99 -21.54
N GLY A 28 -13.57 20.66 -22.22
CA GLY A 28 -14.79 20.16 -21.61
C GLY A 28 -14.52 18.88 -20.83
N ALA A 29 -13.79 19.00 -19.72
CA ALA A 29 -14.02 18.16 -18.56
C ALA A 29 -15.36 18.64 -18.02
N GLY A 30 -16.45 18.14 -18.63
CA GLY A 30 -17.75 18.19 -18.00
C GLY A 30 -17.51 17.77 -16.55
N GLU A 31 -17.85 18.65 -15.60
CA GLU A 31 -17.73 18.35 -14.19
C GLU A 31 -18.21 16.91 -14.04
N PRO A 32 -17.33 15.94 -13.69
CA PRO A 32 -17.86 14.66 -13.32
C PRO A 32 -18.78 15.02 -12.17
N ALA A 33 -20.09 14.82 -12.32
CA ALA A 33 -21.07 15.05 -11.26
C ALA A 33 -20.38 14.65 -9.95
N PRO A 34 -20.33 15.47 -8.90
CA PRO A 34 -19.37 15.33 -7.80
C PRO A 34 -19.26 13.89 -7.25
N ALA A 35 -20.33 13.11 -7.36
CA ALA A 35 -20.38 11.66 -7.16
C ALA A 35 -19.49 10.81 -8.11
N ALA A 36 -19.47 11.04 -9.42
CA ALA A 36 -18.67 10.28 -10.41
C ALA A 36 -17.15 10.41 -10.16
N GLY A 37 -16.65 11.63 -9.89
CA GLY A 37 -15.25 11.86 -9.53
C GLY A 37 -14.87 11.17 -8.21
N GLN A 38 -15.73 11.28 -7.19
CA GLN A 38 -15.57 10.59 -5.91
C GLN A 38 -15.60 9.07 -6.04
N ILE A 39 -16.48 8.52 -6.88
CA ILE A 39 -16.57 7.09 -7.16
C ILE A 39 -15.26 6.60 -7.82
N GLN A 40 -14.69 7.35 -8.76
CA GLN A 40 -13.43 6.97 -9.41
C GLN A 40 -12.26 6.98 -8.41
N ALA A 41 -12.18 8.00 -7.54
CA ALA A 41 -11.18 8.06 -6.48
C ALA A 41 -11.30 6.87 -5.52
N LEU A 42 -12.52 6.55 -5.04
CA LEU A 42 -12.75 5.40 -4.15
C LEU A 42 -12.41 4.06 -4.81
N ARG A 43 -12.67 3.89 -6.12
CA ARG A 43 -12.25 2.69 -6.86
C ARG A 43 -10.73 2.58 -6.94
N ALA A 44 -10.04 3.68 -7.19
CA ALA A 44 -8.58 3.70 -7.24
C ALA A 44 -7.98 3.33 -5.88
N GLU A 45 -8.55 3.84 -4.78
CA GLU A 45 -8.16 3.46 -3.42
C GLU A 45 -8.39 1.97 -3.14
N VAL A 46 -9.56 1.43 -3.48
CA VAL A 46 -9.86 0.00 -3.31
C VAL A 46 -8.84 -0.85 -4.08
N LYS A 47 -8.51 -0.48 -5.32
CA LYS A 47 -7.50 -1.19 -6.12
C LYS A 47 -6.11 -1.14 -5.49
N ARG A 48 -5.74 0.01 -4.90
CA ARG A 48 -4.49 0.18 -4.15
C ARG A 48 -4.46 -0.74 -2.92
N ASP A 49 -5.56 -0.78 -2.15
CA ASP A 49 -5.68 -1.61 -0.94
C ASP A 49 -5.65 -3.11 -1.26
N GLU A 50 -6.25 -3.53 -2.39
CA GLU A 50 -6.16 -4.91 -2.91
C GLU A 50 -4.70 -5.27 -3.27
N GLY A 51 -3.97 -4.33 -3.90
CA GLY A 51 -2.54 -4.45 -4.16
C GLY A 51 -1.72 -4.59 -2.87
N ALA A 52 -1.99 -3.74 -1.87
CA ALA A 52 -1.32 -3.77 -0.58
C ALA A 52 -1.55 -5.08 0.20
N LEU A 53 -2.77 -5.65 0.10
CA LEU A 53 -3.07 -6.96 0.68
C LEU A 53 -2.22 -8.07 0.05
N SER A 54 -2.12 -8.09 -1.27
CA SER A 54 -1.30 -9.06 -2.01
C SER A 54 0.18 -8.91 -1.68
N ALA A 55 0.69 -7.66 -1.71
CA ALA A 55 2.07 -7.34 -1.38
C ALA A 55 2.43 -7.80 0.04
N GLY A 56 1.61 -7.49 1.03
CA GLY A 56 1.93 -7.91 2.39
C GLY A 56 1.69 -9.42 2.65
N TRP A 57 0.94 -10.15 1.81
CA TRP A 57 0.95 -11.63 1.87
C TRP A 57 2.29 -12.19 1.40
N LYS A 58 2.86 -11.62 0.33
CA LYS A 58 4.22 -11.97 -0.13
C LYS A 58 5.27 -11.62 0.92
N ALA A 59 5.18 -10.43 1.54
CA ALA A 59 6.07 -10.02 2.62
C ALA A 59 5.98 -10.96 3.83
N ALA A 60 4.78 -11.28 4.30
CA ALA A 60 4.59 -12.23 5.41
C ALA A 60 5.14 -13.63 5.11
N ARG A 61 5.05 -14.08 3.85
CA ARG A 61 5.68 -15.34 3.42
C ARG A 61 7.20 -15.26 3.48
N ALA A 62 7.79 -14.15 3.04
CA ALA A 62 9.23 -13.91 3.10
C ALA A 62 9.74 -13.85 4.54
N GLU A 63 9.09 -13.07 5.42
CA GLU A 63 9.40 -12.98 6.85
C GLU A 63 9.34 -14.35 7.54
N ARG A 64 8.30 -15.14 7.26
CA ARG A 64 8.21 -16.52 7.76
C ARG A 64 9.38 -17.38 7.27
N GLY A 65 9.78 -17.20 6.01
CA GLY A 65 10.96 -17.86 5.45
C GLY A 65 12.24 -17.51 6.22
N VAL A 66 12.44 -16.24 6.54
CA VAL A 66 13.57 -15.75 7.34
C VAL A 66 13.56 -16.38 8.74
N LEU A 67 12.44 -16.35 9.44
CA LEU A 67 12.31 -16.96 10.78
C LEU A 67 12.60 -18.46 10.77
N LEU A 68 12.12 -19.19 9.76
CA LEU A 68 12.41 -20.61 9.60
C LEU A 68 13.89 -20.87 9.27
N GLY A 69 14.52 -19.99 8.48
CA GLY A 69 15.96 -20.04 8.20
C GLY A 69 16.79 -19.85 9.47
N GLN A 70 16.46 -18.82 10.26
CA GLN A 70 17.09 -18.56 11.56
C GLN A 70 16.89 -19.73 12.53
N GLN A 71 15.69 -20.30 12.59
CA GLN A 71 15.42 -21.48 13.41
C GLN A 71 16.33 -22.66 13.01
N LYS A 72 16.48 -22.93 11.70
CA LYS A 72 17.37 -23.98 11.21
C LYS A 72 18.82 -23.71 11.57
N ALA A 73 19.29 -22.47 11.45
CA ALA A 73 20.65 -22.07 11.81
C ALA A 73 20.91 -22.28 13.31
N GLU A 74 19.98 -21.87 14.19
CA GLU A 74 20.07 -22.10 15.64
C GLU A 74 20.07 -23.59 16.00
N LEU A 75 19.22 -24.39 15.35
CA LEU A 75 19.20 -25.83 15.55
C LEU A 75 20.50 -26.50 15.07
N ALA A 76 21.13 -26.01 14.01
CA ALA A 76 22.42 -26.48 13.54
C ALA A 76 23.54 -26.20 14.55
N LYS A 77 23.55 -24.99 15.14
CA LYS A 77 24.49 -24.64 16.24
C LYS A 77 24.37 -25.60 17.42
N ILE A 78 23.15 -25.92 17.85
CA ILE A 78 22.93 -26.88 18.95
C ILE A 78 23.39 -28.29 18.60
N LYS A 79 23.21 -28.70 17.33
CA LYS A 79 23.64 -30.03 16.88
C LYS A 79 25.17 -30.16 16.93
N ALA A 80 25.88 -29.17 16.41
CA ALA A 80 27.34 -29.16 16.31
C ALA A 80 28.04 -28.75 17.62
N GLY A 81 27.36 -28.02 18.50
CA GLY A 81 27.94 -27.52 19.74
C GLY A 81 28.26 -28.60 20.78
N PRO A 82 29.06 -28.28 21.80
CA PRO A 82 29.31 -29.17 22.93
C PRO A 82 28.06 -29.35 23.81
N GLY A 83 28.08 -30.32 24.72
CA GLY A 83 27.01 -30.57 25.70
C GLY A 83 26.40 -31.97 25.63
N THR A 84 25.73 -32.36 26.70
CA THR A 84 25.12 -33.69 26.83
C THR A 84 23.90 -33.86 25.92
N ARG A 85 23.48 -35.10 25.66
CA ARG A 85 22.27 -35.39 24.87
C ARG A 85 21.02 -34.73 25.47
N ALA A 86 20.93 -34.67 26.80
CA ALA A 86 19.82 -34.08 27.53
C ALA A 86 19.77 -32.54 27.34
N GLU A 87 20.91 -31.86 27.53
CA GLU A 87 21.04 -30.42 27.29
C GLU A 87 20.69 -30.05 25.84
N LYS A 88 21.23 -30.79 24.86
CA LYS A 88 20.92 -30.58 23.44
C LYS A 88 19.44 -30.81 23.12
N LYS A 89 18.76 -31.73 23.82
CA LYS A 89 17.31 -31.93 23.67
C LYS A 89 16.53 -30.73 24.22
N ALA A 90 16.87 -30.27 25.42
CA ALA A 90 16.24 -29.11 26.04
C ALA A 90 16.45 -27.83 25.21
N ALA A 91 17.68 -27.57 24.76
CA ALA A 91 18.01 -26.41 23.91
C ALA A 91 17.23 -26.43 22.58
N ARG A 92 17.14 -27.58 21.90
CA ARG A 92 16.33 -27.72 20.68
C ARG A 92 14.85 -27.42 20.92
N GLN A 93 14.31 -27.87 22.06
CA GLN A 93 12.93 -27.60 22.42
C GLN A 93 12.70 -26.11 22.72
N ALA A 94 13.61 -25.46 23.43
CA ALA A 94 13.56 -24.03 23.70
C ALA A 94 13.59 -23.20 22.41
N VAL A 95 14.50 -23.51 21.47
CA VAL A 95 14.56 -22.85 20.15
C VAL A 95 13.26 -23.08 19.37
N ARG A 96 12.74 -24.31 19.34
CA ARG A 96 11.45 -24.59 18.67
C ARG A 96 10.30 -23.78 19.25
N ARG A 97 10.20 -23.69 20.58
CA ARG A 97 9.18 -22.88 21.27
C ARG A 97 9.32 -21.39 20.96
N LYS A 98 10.54 -20.85 21.04
CA LYS A 98 10.84 -19.44 20.72
C LYS A 98 10.36 -19.07 19.31
N PHE A 99 10.79 -19.83 18.30
CA PHE A 99 10.40 -19.53 16.92
C PHE A 99 8.93 -19.82 16.62
N ALA A 100 8.31 -20.79 17.30
CA ALA A 100 6.87 -21.01 17.20
C ALA A 100 6.06 -19.80 17.71
N LEU A 101 6.48 -19.18 18.81
CA LEU A 101 5.88 -17.95 19.33
C LEU A 101 6.04 -16.78 18.35
N LEU A 102 7.27 -16.54 17.85
CA LEU A 102 7.53 -15.47 16.87
C LEU A 102 6.70 -15.63 15.59
N ILE A 103 6.60 -16.85 15.06
CA ILE A 103 5.77 -17.13 13.88
C ILE A 103 4.28 -16.91 14.18
N LYS A 104 3.82 -17.28 15.38
CA LYS A 104 2.43 -17.06 15.80
C LYS A 104 2.13 -15.57 15.92
N GLU A 105 2.99 -14.79 16.55
CA GLU A 105 2.85 -13.33 16.69
C GLU A 105 2.83 -12.64 15.33
N ALA A 106 3.76 -12.97 14.44
CA ALA A 106 3.77 -12.44 13.07
C ALA A 106 2.47 -12.77 12.32
N ARG A 107 1.96 -14.00 12.47
CA ARG A 107 0.67 -14.40 11.87
C ARG A 107 -0.50 -13.60 12.43
N VAL A 108 -0.56 -13.39 13.74
CA VAL A 108 -1.65 -12.64 14.39
C VAL A 108 -1.62 -11.18 13.97
N LYS A 109 -0.44 -10.52 13.97
CA LYS A 109 -0.28 -9.16 13.43
C LYS A 109 -0.80 -9.05 12.01
N ARG A 110 -0.37 -9.97 11.14
CA ARG A 110 -0.79 -9.95 9.73
C ARG A 110 -2.28 -10.22 9.56
N GLN A 111 -2.87 -11.08 10.39
CA GLN A 111 -4.30 -11.35 10.39
C GLN A 111 -5.09 -10.09 10.80
N ALA A 112 -4.64 -9.37 11.82
CA ALA A 112 -5.25 -8.11 12.25
C ALA A 112 -5.21 -7.06 11.14
N GLU A 113 -4.03 -6.82 10.54
CA GLU A 113 -3.87 -5.91 9.40
C GLU A 113 -4.75 -6.28 8.20
N ARG A 114 -4.82 -7.58 7.88
CA ARG A 114 -5.68 -8.05 6.79
C ARG A 114 -7.16 -7.81 7.09
N SER A 115 -7.57 -8.02 8.34
CA SER A 115 -8.95 -7.80 8.76
C SER A 115 -9.34 -6.32 8.71
N SER A 116 -8.47 -5.43 9.19
CA SER A 116 -8.71 -3.98 9.16
C SER A 116 -8.78 -3.45 7.73
N LEU A 117 -7.85 -3.86 6.86
CA LEU A 117 -7.87 -3.49 5.43
C LEU A 117 -9.13 -3.98 4.73
N ARG A 118 -9.58 -5.21 5.02
CA ARG A 118 -10.84 -5.73 4.45
C ARG A 118 -12.05 -4.92 4.88
N MET A 119 -12.10 -4.51 6.16
CA MET A 119 -13.19 -3.67 6.66
C MET A 119 -13.16 -2.28 6.04
N ALA A 120 -11.97 -1.67 5.90
CA ALA A 120 -11.79 -0.39 5.22
C ALA A 120 -12.27 -0.46 3.76
N MET A 121 -11.84 -1.48 3.00
CA MET A 121 -12.30 -1.68 1.62
C MET A 121 -13.81 -1.92 1.53
N LYS A 122 -14.40 -2.68 2.46
CA LYS A 122 -15.86 -2.89 2.51
C LYS A 122 -16.57 -1.56 2.73
N SER A 123 -16.07 -0.70 3.62
CA SER A 123 -16.61 0.64 3.84
C SER A 123 -16.56 1.50 2.58
N LYS A 124 -15.42 1.54 1.89
CA LYS A 124 -15.25 2.26 0.62
C LYS A 124 -16.19 1.74 -0.47
N LYS A 125 -16.33 0.41 -0.60
CA LYS A 125 -17.28 -0.22 -1.53
C LYS A 125 -18.73 0.17 -1.21
N ASN A 126 -19.11 0.21 0.06
CA ASN A 126 -20.43 0.67 0.48
C ASN A 126 -20.65 2.17 0.20
N GLN A 127 -19.61 3.01 0.36
CA GLN A 127 -19.68 4.43 0.00
C GLN A 127 -19.90 4.62 -1.50
N ILE A 128 -19.23 3.83 -2.35
CA ILE A 128 -19.49 3.83 -3.80
C ILE A 128 -20.95 3.49 -4.09
N LEU A 129 -21.52 2.46 -3.43
CA LEU A 129 -22.92 2.09 -3.63
C LEU A 129 -23.87 3.23 -3.24
N ARG A 130 -23.61 3.91 -2.12
CA ARG A 130 -24.41 5.07 -1.68
C ARG A 130 -24.33 6.25 -2.66
N LEU A 131 -23.14 6.54 -3.19
CA LEU A 131 -22.94 7.61 -4.18
C LEU A 131 -23.60 7.30 -5.53
N ARG A 132 -23.76 6.02 -5.88
CA ARG A 132 -24.52 5.62 -7.08
C ARG A 132 -26.04 5.69 -6.89
N ALA A 133 -26.50 5.53 -5.65
CA ALA A 133 -27.93 5.55 -5.32
C ALA A 133 -28.47 6.97 -5.06
N LYS A 134 -27.60 7.95 -4.83
CA LYS A 134 -27.97 9.37 -4.77
C LYS A 134 -27.86 9.96 -6.19
N PRO A 135 -28.99 10.31 -6.84
CA PRO A 135 -28.96 11.00 -8.13
C PRO A 135 -28.30 12.38 -8.02
#